data_AF-S4NJL4-F1
#
_entry.id   AF-S4NJL4-F1
#
_cell.length_a   1.000
_cell.length_b   1.000
_cell.length_c   1.000
_cell.angle_alpha   90.00
_cell.angle_beta   90.00
_cell.angle_gamma   90.00
#
_symmetry.space_group_name_H-M   'P 1'
#
loop_
_entity.id
_entity.type
_entity.pdbx_description
1 polymer ?
#
loop_
_entity_poly.entity_id
_entity_poly.type
_entity_poly.pdbx_seq_one_letter_code
_entity_poly.pdbx_strand_id
1 'polypeptide(L)'
;MVVYTYLRLIEDHNIPQLMALRQKEVNFVIALIREHFNEVLTLGRDLVRLLQNVARIPEFNQLWQDILLNPKTLSPTFISVMQLLQTRTSRRYLQSRLTPDMERKLVFLTSQVRFGHHKKYQEWFQRQYLATPESQSLRSDMIRFIVGVIHPTNELLCSDIIPRW
;
A
#
# COMPACT_ATOMS: atom_id res chain seq x y z
N MET A 1 -1.75 -9.44 -6.93
CA MET A 1 -2.54 -8.20 -6.73
C MET A 1 -3.63 -8.35 -5.68
N VAL A 2 -4.45 -9.41 -5.72
CA VAL A 2 -5.58 -9.64 -4.80
C VAL A 2 -5.19 -9.51 -3.32
N VAL A 3 -4.20 -10.26 -2.84
CA VAL A 3 -3.72 -10.21 -1.45
C VAL A 3 -3.33 -8.78 -1.03
N TYR A 4 -2.60 -8.07 -1.89
CA TYR A 4 -2.20 -6.68 -1.65
C TYR A 4 -3.41 -5.74 -1.52
N THR A 5 -4.42 -5.92 -2.38
CA THR A 5 -5.64 -5.11 -2.37
C THR A 5 -6.45 -5.34 -1.09
N TYR A 6 -6.73 -6.59 -0.76
CA TYR A 6 -7.57 -6.94 0.40
C TYR A 6 -6.88 -6.69 1.74
N LEU A 7 -5.57 -6.99 1.87
CA LEU A 7 -4.83 -6.65 3.10
C LEU A 7 -4.93 -5.17 3.45
N ARG A 8 -4.87 -4.31 2.43
CA ARG A 8 -4.99 -2.87 2.62
C ARG A 8 -6.41 -2.45 3.00
N LEU A 9 -7.45 -3.05 2.42
CA LEU A 9 -8.85 -2.71 2.72
C LEU A 9 -9.29 -3.17 4.11
N ILE A 10 -8.76 -4.29 4.61
CA ILE A 10 -9.06 -4.82 5.95
C ILE A 10 -8.80 -3.79 7.05
N GLU A 11 -7.80 -2.91 6.87
CA GLU A 11 -7.49 -1.81 7.78
C GLU A 11 -8.65 -0.79 7.89
N ASP A 12 -9.35 -0.53 6.78
CA ASP A 12 -10.44 0.45 6.71
C ASP A 12 -11.78 -0.13 7.20
N HIS A 13 -11.93 -1.45 7.19
CA HIS A 13 -13.17 -2.13 7.58
C HIS A 13 -13.27 -2.42 9.10
N ASN A 14 -12.54 -1.67 9.93
CA ASN A 14 -12.55 -1.78 11.39
C ASN A 14 -13.69 -0.96 12.03
N ILE A 15 -14.89 -1.01 11.46
CA ILE A 15 -16.10 -0.38 12.00
C ILE A 15 -17.20 -1.43 12.21
N PRO A 16 -18.09 -1.28 13.21
CA PRO A 16 -19.06 -2.31 13.57
C PRO A 16 -19.90 -2.83 12.41
N GLN A 17 -20.31 -1.93 11.49
CA GLN A 17 -21.15 -2.27 10.33
C GLN A 17 -20.43 -3.15 9.30
N LEU A 18 -19.10 -3.12 9.27
CA LEU A 18 -18.28 -3.84 8.29
C LEU A 18 -17.56 -5.06 8.88
N MET A 19 -17.75 -5.37 10.17
CA MET A 19 -17.04 -6.49 10.82
C MET A 19 -17.27 -7.84 10.13
N ALA A 20 -18.50 -8.10 9.67
CA ALA A 20 -18.81 -9.34 8.93
C ALA A 20 -18.10 -9.40 7.57
N LEU A 21 -17.97 -8.26 6.88
CA LEU A 21 -17.20 -8.18 5.63
C LEU A 21 -15.71 -8.40 5.91
N ARG A 22 -15.18 -7.68 6.90
CA ARG A 22 -13.77 -7.79 7.32
C ARG A 22 -13.40 -9.23 7.64
N GLN A 23 -14.25 -9.97 8.35
CA GLN A 23 -13.96 -11.37 8.67
C GLN A 23 -13.87 -12.25 7.41
N LYS A 24 -14.73 -12.01 6.41
CA LYS A 24 -14.65 -12.72 5.12
C LYS A 24 -13.35 -12.40 4.39
N GLU A 25 -12.92 -11.14 4.41
CA GLU A 25 -11.66 -10.70 3.81
C GLU A 25 -10.44 -11.29 4.53
N VAL A 26 -10.45 -11.31 5.86
CA VAL A 26 -9.41 -11.95 6.70
C VAL A 26 -9.28 -13.42 6.32
N ASN A 27 -10.38 -14.17 6.34
CA ASN A 27 -10.37 -15.60 6.02
C ASN A 27 -9.84 -15.85 4.61
N PHE A 28 -10.31 -15.07 3.63
CA PHE A 28 -9.88 -15.17 2.24
C PHE A 28 -8.40 -14.87 2.05
N VAL A 29 -7.89 -13.79 2.65
CA VAL A 29 -6.49 -13.40 2.54
C VAL A 29 -5.58 -14.41 3.24
N ILE A 30 -5.95 -14.90 4.42
CA ILE A 30 -5.18 -15.91 5.15
C ILE A 30 -5.09 -17.21 4.34
N ALA A 31 -6.20 -17.67 3.75
CA ALA A 31 -6.21 -18.83 2.89
C ALA A 31 -5.26 -18.65 1.70
N LEU A 32 -5.38 -17.54 0.96
CA LEU A 32 -4.51 -17.25 -0.18
C LEU A 32 -3.02 -17.16 0.21
N ILE A 33 -2.70 -16.53 1.34
CA ILE A 33 -1.31 -16.44 1.80
C ILE A 33 -0.76 -17.82 2.13
N ARG A 34 -1.54 -18.67 2.81
CA ARG A 34 -1.07 -20.01 3.22
C ARG A 34 -0.97 -20.99 2.04
N GLU A 35 -1.92 -20.94 1.12
CA GLU A 35 -1.98 -21.85 -0.04
C GLU A 35 -1.00 -21.42 -1.15
N HIS A 36 -0.80 -20.11 -1.34
CA HIS A 36 -0.04 -19.54 -2.46
C HIS A 36 1.11 -18.63 -2.01
N PHE A 37 1.78 -18.96 -0.90
CA PHE A 37 2.78 -18.09 -0.28
C PHE A 37 3.90 -17.65 -1.23
N ASN A 38 4.39 -18.56 -2.09
CA ASN A 38 5.45 -18.26 -3.06
C ASN A 38 5.05 -17.15 -4.06
N GLU A 39 3.79 -17.10 -4.46
CA GLU A 39 3.27 -16.03 -5.33
C GLU A 39 3.18 -14.71 -4.56
N VAL A 40 2.80 -14.78 -3.28
CA VAL A 40 2.71 -13.61 -2.38
C VAL A 40 4.09 -13.02 -2.07
N LEU A 41 5.16 -13.84 -2.01
CA LEU A 41 6.54 -13.37 -1.81
C LEU A 41 6.98 -12.33 -2.86
N THR A 42 6.44 -12.40 -4.09
CA THR A 42 6.77 -11.47 -5.18
C THR A 42 6.36 -10.01 -4.89
N LEU A 43 5.48 -9.79 -3.90
CA LEU A 43 5.08 -8.48 -3.43
C LEU A 43 6.24 -7.76 -2.74
N GLY A 44 7.11 -8.49 -2.05
CA GLY A 44 8.28 -7.94 -1.35
C GLY A 44 7.94 -7.09 -0.13
N ARG A 45 8.77 -6.08 0.15
CA ARG A 45 8.79 -5.35 1.43
C ARG A 45 7.46 -4.70 1.85
N ASP A 46 6.62 -4.29 0.91
CA ASP A 46 5.33 -3.66 1.26
C ASP A 46 4.34 -4.66 1.86
N LEU A 47 4.54 -5.97 1.68
CA LEU A 47 3.74 -7.01 2.33
C LEU A 47 3.93 -6.94 3.85
N VAL A 48 5.16 -6.75 4.30
CA VAL A 48 5.50 -6.62 5.73
C VAL A 48 4.75 -5.44 6.34
N ARG A 49 4.75 -4.29 5.65
CA ARG A 49 4.00 -3.10 6.10
C ARG A 49 2.50 -3.39 6.22
N LEU A 50 1.90 -3.99 5.19
CA LEU A 50 0.47 -4.30 5.21
C LEU A 50 0.11 -5.29 6.33
N LEU A 51 0.92 -6.32 6.53
CA LEU A 51 0.73 -7.29 7.60
C LEU A 51 0.90 -6.67 9.00
N GLN A 52 1.77 -5.66 9.16
CA GLN A 52 1.91 -4.92 10.42
C GLN A 52 0.64 -4.14 10.76
N ASN A 53 0.00 -3.51 9.77
CA ASN A 53 -1.22 -2.74 9.97
C ASN A 53 -2.39 -3.59 10.50
N VAL A 54 -2.42 -4.89 10.17
CA VAL A 54 -3.47 -5.82 10.59
C VAL A 54 -3.04 -6.83 11.65
N ALA A 55 -1.84 -6.67 12.24
CA ALA A 55 -1.21 -7.67 13.13
C ALA A 55 -1.99 -7.94 14.45
N ARG A 56 -2.92 -7.06 14.83
CA ARG A 56 -3.78 -7.23 16.01
C ARG A 56 -4.95 -8.18 15.78
N ILE A 57 -5.25 -8.50 14.52
CA ILE A 57 -6.27 -9.50 14.17
C ILE A 57 -5.68 -10.90 14.46
N PRO A 58 -6.38 -11.78 15.21
CA PRO A 58 -5.84 -13.06 15.68
C PRO A 58 -5.22 -13.92 14.56
N GLU A 59 -5.86 -13.99 13.41
CA GLU A 59 -5.41 -14.81 12.27
C GLU A 59 -4.11 -14.27 11.66
N PHE A 60 -3.97 -12.94 11.56
CA PHE A 60 -2.73 -12.30 11.12
C PHE A 60 -1.64 -12.35 12.20
N ASN A 61 -2.02 -12.34 13.48
CA ASN A 61 -1.06 -12.57 14.56
C ASN A 61 -0.45 -13.97 14.46
N GLN A 62 -1.28 -15.00 14.26
CA GLN A 62 -0.80 -16.36 14.03
C GLN A 62 0.06 -16.45 12.77
N LEU A 63 -0.33 -15.79 11.68
CA LEU A 63 0.51 -15.72 10.47
C LEU A 63 1.87 -15.07 10.77
N TRP A 64 1.92 -14.02 11.60
CA TRP A 64 3.19 -13.42 12.04
C TRP A 64 4.07 -14.39 12.82
N GLN A 65 3.48 -15.20 13.71
CA GLN A 65 4.21 -16.27 14.41
C GLN A 65 4.79 -17.28 13.41
N ASP A 66 4.01 -17.68 12.40
CA ASP A 66 4.49 -18.60 11.37
C ASP A 66 5.62 -17.97 10.53
N ILE A 67 5.51 -16.69 10.15
CA ILE A 67 6.55 -15.97 9.40
C ILE A 67 7.87 -15.88 10.18
N LEU A 68 7.80 -15.63 11.48
CA LEU A 68 8.98 -15.34 12.31
C LEU A 68 9.60 -16.59 12.92
N LEU A 69 8.78 -17.55 13.36
CA LEU A 69 9.21 -18.71 14.12
C LEU A 69 9.22 -19.99 13.29
N ASN A 70 8.31 -20.13 12.33
CA ASN A 70 8.13 -21.35 11.54
C ASN A 70 8.05 -21.10 10.02
N PRO A 71 8.93 -20.29 9.39
CA PRO A 71 8.76 -19.81 8.01
C PRO A 71 8.63 -20.93 6.96
N LYS A 72 9.19 -22.11 7.25
CA LYS A 72 9.12 -23.29 6.40
C LYS A 72 7.72 -23.91 6.28
N THR A 73 6.81 -23.61 7.21
CA THR A 73 5.40 -24.06 7.11
C THR A 73 4.63 -23.29 6.04
N LEU A 74 5.07 -22.07 5.70
CA LEU A 74 4.47 -21.23 4.65
C LEU A 74 5.07 -21.55 3.28
N SER A 75 6.38 -21.76 3.22
CA SER A 75 7.04 -22.26 2.01
C SER A 75 8.40 -22.88 2.34
N PRO A 76 8.77 -24.03 1.75
CA PRO A 76 10.10 -24.63 1.90
C PRO A 76 11.25 -23.68 1.49
N THR A 77 11.01 -22.75 0.56
CA THR A 77 12.01 -21.81 0.06
C THR A 77 12.06 -20.51 0.85
N PHE A 78 11.07 -20.23 1.71
CA PHE A 78 11.07 -19.04 2.54
C PHE A 78 12.01 -19.23 3.74
N ILE A 79 12.99 -18.35 3.90
CA ILE A 79 14.01 -18.49 4.95
C ILE A 79 13.68 -17.59 6.13
N SER A 80 13.40 -16.31 5.88
CA SER A 80 13.11 -15.34 6.93
C SER A 80 12.44 -14.10 6.37
N VAL A 81 11.86 -13.29 7.26
CA VAL A 81 11.27 -11.97 6.92
C VAL A 81 12.26 -11.04 6.21
N MET A 82 13.57 -11.22 6.38
CA MET A 82 14.59 -10.42 5.68
C MET A 82 14.50 -10.57 4.16
N GLN A 83 14.13 -11.75 3.65
CA GLN A 83 13.92 -11.99 2.22
C GLN A 83 12.83 -11.07 1.64
N LEU A 84 11.74 -10.85 2.39
CA LEU A 84 10.69 -9.91 2.01
C LEU A 84 11.19 -8.46 2.05
N LEU A 85 11.87 -8.07 3.13
CA LEU A 85 12.36 -6.71 3.34
C LEU A 85 13.39 -6.27 2.28
N GLN A 86 14.25 -7.20 1.84
CA GLN A 86 15.23 -6.96 0.79
C GLN A 86 14.59 -6.88 -0.60
N THR A 87 13.51 -7.62 -0.82
CA THR A 87 12.79 -7.62 -2.11
C THR A 87 12.04 -6.30 -2.30
N ARG A 88 12.35 -5.57 -3.39
CA ARG A 88 11.66 -4.33 -3.75
C ARG A 88 10.24 -4.64 -4.23
N THR A 89 9.26 -3.91 -3.71
CA THR A 89 7.89 -3.97 -4.22
C THR A 89 7.78 -3.35 -5.59
N SER A 90 7.18 -4.08 -6.52
CA SER A 90 6.90 -3.62 -7.87
C SER A 90 5.99 -2.38 -7.87
N ARG A 91 6.26 -1.43 -8.77
CA ARG A 91 5.45 -0.21 -8.95
C ARG A 91 3.98 -0.52 -9.23
N ARG A 92 3.69 -1.65 -9.89
CA ARG A 92 2.32 -2.08 -10.20
C ARG A 92 1.43 -2.20 -8.97
N TYR A 93 1.98 -2.66 -7.84
CA TYR A 93 1.28 -2.71 -6.56
C TYR A 93 0.94 -1.30 -6.07
N LEU A 94 1.92 -0.40 -6.06
CA LEU A 94 1.75 0.97 -5.59
C LEU A 94 0.75 1.76 -6.44
N GLN A 95 0.81 1.58 -7.77
CA GLN A 95 -0.14 2.20 -8.71
C GLN A 95 -1.57 1.70 -8.49
N SER A 96 -1.75 0.39 -8.25
CA SER A 96 -3.08 -0.19 -8.07
C SER A 96 -3.87 0.32 -6.86
N ARG A 97 -3.22 1.04 -5.94
CA ARG A 97 -3.91 1.64 -4.79
C ARG A 97 -4.59 2.95 -5.07
N LEU A 98 -4.22 3.60 -6.17
CA LEU A 98 -4.81 4.86 -6.56
C LEU A 98 -5.84 4.61 -7.66
N THR A 99 -6.92 5.36 -7.62
CA THR A 99 -7.84 5.40 -8.77
C THR A 99 -7.15 6.11 -9.94
N PRO A 100 -7.57 5.84 -11.18
CA PRO A 100 -7.02 6.54 -12.35
C PRO A 100 -7.09 8.07 -12.26
N ASP A 101 -8.12 8.61 -11.60
CA ASP A 101 -8.25 10.06 -11.41
C ASP A 101 -7.23 10.61 -10.40
N MET A 102 -7.00 9.90 -9.29
CA MET A 102 -5.98 10.27 -8.31
C MET A 102 -4.58 10.23 -8.92
N GLU A 103 -4.25 9.17 -9.66
CA GLU A 103 -2.98 9.05 -10.38
C GLU A 103 -2.79 10.22 -11.35
N ARG A 104 -3.78 10.52 -12.20
CA ARG A 104 -3.73 11.64 -13.13
C ARG A 104 -3.47 12.97 -12.42
N LYS A 105 -4.17 13.24 -11.31
CA LYS A 105 -4.02 14.47 -10.53
C LYS A 105 -2.66 14.59 -9.86
N LEU A 106 -2.13 13.51 -9.29
CA LEU A 106 -0.79 13.51 -8.67
C LEU A 106 0.32 13.66 -9.70
N VAL A 107 0.20 12.99 -10.86
CA VAL A 107 1.15 13.14 -11.97
C VAL A 107 1.10 14.58 -12.51
N PHE A 108 -0.09 15.14 -12.73
CA PHE A 108 -0.23 16.53 -13.15
C PHE A 108 0.42 17.49 -12.14
N LEU A 109 0.13 17.33 -10.85
CA LEU A 109 0.72 18.15 -9.79
C LEU A 109 2.25 18.12 -9.88
N THR A 110 2.84 16.93 -9.95
CA THR A 110 4.30 16.73 -9.91
C THR A 110 5.02 16.91 -11.24
N SER A 111 4.33 17.21 -12.34
CA SER A 111 4.96 17.40 -13.66
C SER A 111 4.60 18.71 -14.37
N GLN A 112 3.52 19.38 -13.96
CA GLN A 112 3.00 20.56 -14.67
C GLN A 112 2.75 21.76 -13.75
N VAL A 113 2.68 21.57 -12.43
CA VAL A 113 2.35 22.66 -11.51
C VAL A 113 3.61 23.29 -10.94
N ARG A 114 3.77 24.60 -11.19
CA ARG A 114 4.87 25.38 -10.63
C ARG A 114 4.78 25.49 -9.11
N PHE A 115 5.94 25.48 -8.46
CA PHE A 115 6.08 25.75 -7.05
C PHE A 115 5.51 27.14 -6.73
N GLY A 116 4.83 27.26 -5.59
CA GLY A 116 4.02 28.43 -5.24
C GLY A 116 2.60 28.46 -5.83
N HIS A 117 2.29 27.71 -6.89
CA HIS A 117 0.95 27.68 -7.52
C HIS A 117 0.12 26.43 -7.14
N HIS A 118 0.64 25.58 -6.27
CA HIS A 118 0.04 24.28 -5.95
C HIS A 118 -1.12 24.31 -4.94
N LYS A 119 -1.29 25.40 -4.18
CA LYS A 119 -2.25 25.49 -3.07
C LYS A 119 -3.67 25.09 -3.45
N LYS A 120 -4.23 25.68 -4.51
CA LYS A 120 -5.61 25.36 -4.96
C LYS A 120 -5.75 23.89 -5.40
N TYR A 121 -4.74 23.34 -6.06
CA TYR A 121 -4.75 21.94 -6.50
C TYR A 121 -4.72 20.97 -5.31
N GLN A 122 -3.90 21.28 -4.29
CA GLN A 122 -3.87 20.51 -3.04
C GLN A 122 -5.20 20.62 -2.28
N GLU A 123 -5.79 21.81 -2.20
CA GLU A 123 -7.11 22.03 -1.57
C GLU A 123 -8.22 21.23 -2.28
N TRP A 124 -8.25 21.24 -3.62
CA TRP A 124 -9.20 20.44 -4.39
C TRP A 124 -9.00 18.95 -4.19
N PHE A 125 -7.75 18.48 -4.22
CA PHE A 125 -7.43 17.08 -3.98
C PHE A 125 -7.85 16.64 -2.57
N GLN A 126 -7.50 17.46 -1.56
CA GLN A 126 -7.82 17.20 -0.16
C GLN A 126 -9.32 17.14 0.05
N ARG A 127 -10.08 18.12 -0.47
CA ARG A 127 -11.54 18.17 -0.34
C ARG A 127 -12.20 16.94 -0.96
N GLN A 128 -11.68 16.46 -2.08
CA GLN A 128 -12.26 15.33 -2.80
C GLN A 128 -11.91 13.97 -2.20
N TYR A 129 -10.67 13.79 -1.74
CA TYR A 129 -10.13 12.46 -1.42
C TYR A 129 -9.73 12.26 0.04
N LEU A 130 -9.46 13.34 0.79
CA LEU A 130 -8.82 13.27 2.11
C LEU A 130 -9.61 13.99 3.22
N ALA A 131 -10.88 14.31 2.95
CA ALA A 131 -11.72 15.14 3.80
C ALA A 131 -12.44 14.36 4.93
N THR A 132 -12.42 13.03 4.89
CA THR A 132 -13.09 12.18 5.90
C THR A 132 -12.11 11.49 6.85
N PRO A 133 -12.50 11.13 8.07
CA PRO A 133 -11.66 10.32 8.96
C PRO A 133 -11.24 8.98 8.35
N GLU A 134 -12.09 8.36 7.55
CA GLU A 134 -11.83 7.06 6.90
C GLU A 134 -10.77 7.18 5.79
N SER A 135 -10.66 8.36 5.17
CA SER A 135 -9.68 8.62 4.11
C SER A 135 -8.25 8.81 4.62
N GLN A 136 -8.01 8.76 5.94
CA GLN A 136 -6.68 8.98 6.51
C GLN A 136 -5.67 7.91 6.08
N SER A 137 -6.11 6.67 5.96
CA SER A 137 -5.27 5.53 5.53
C SER A 137 -4.75 5.71 4.09
N LEU A 138 -5.51 6.41 3.23
CA LEU A 138 -5.15 6.69 1.83
C LEU A 138 -3.87 7.52 1.69
N ARG A 139 -3.53 8.33 2.69
CA ARG A 139 -2.29 9.13 2.69
C ARG A 139 -1.05 8.25 2.56
N SER A 140 -1.03 7.09 3.22
CA SER A 140 0.09 6.15 3.14
C SER A 140 0.27 5.66 1.70
N ASP A 141 -0.82 5.27 1.04
CA ASP A 141 -0.79 4.80 -0.35
C ASP A 141 -0.31 5.90 -1.31
N MET A 142 -0.76 7.13 -1.12
CA MET A 142 -0.31 8.29 -1.90
C MET A 142 1.18 8.58 -1.73
N ILE A 143 1.69 8.56 -0.49
CA ILE A 143 3.11 8.77 -0.21
C ILE A 143 3.95 7.69 -0.90
N ARG A 144 3.52 6.42 -0.77
CA ARG A 144 4.21 5.29 -1.41
C ARG A 144 4.20 5.42 -2.93
N PHE A 145 3.10 5.87 -3.52
CA PHE A 145 3.01 6.17 -4.95
C PHE A 145 4.00 7.27 -5.36
N ILE A 146 4.00 8.43 -4.68
CA ILE A 146 4.89 9.55 -4.99
C ILE A 146 6.37 9.14 -4.87
N VAL A 147 6.72 8.39 -3.82
CA VAL A 147 8.11 7.98 -3.60
C VAL A 147 8.55 6.86 -4.54
N GLY A 148 7.68 5.87 -4.79
CA GLY A 148 8.02 4.63 -5.48
C GLY A 148 7.73 4.60 -6.97
N VAL A 149 6.84 5.49 -7.45
CA VAL A 149 6.36 5.53 -8.84
C VAL A 149 6.78 6.82 -9.54
N ILE A 150 6.63 7.98 -8.89
CA ILE A 150 7.00 9.27 -9.50
C ILE A 150 8.52 9.46 -9.40
N HIS A 151 9.19 9.39 -10.55
CA HIS A 151 10.62 9.62 -10.72
C HIS A 151 10.83 10.73 -11.77
N PRO A 152 10.92 11.99 -11.35
CA PRO A 152 11.15 13.13 -12.23
C PRO A 152 12.44 12.98 -13.05
N THR A 153 12.47 13.50 -14.27
CA THR A 153 13.69 13.64 -15.06
C THR A 153 14.59 14.73 -14.46
N ASN A 154 15.88 14.73 -14.81
CA ASN A 154 16.81 15.78 -14.34
C ASN A 154 16.36 17.19 -14.76
N GLU A 155 15.80 17.33 -15.97
CA GLU A 155 15.22 18.59 -16.44
C GLU A 155 14.11 19.09 -15.51
N LEU A 156 13.21 18.19 -15.12
CA LEU A 156 12.11 18.52 -14.21
C LEU A 156 12.61 18.84 -12.79
N LEU A 157 13.65 18.13 -12.32
CA LEU A 157 14.29 18.40 -11.02
C LEU A 157 14.97 19.78 -10.98
N CYS A 158 15.46 20.27 -12.11
CA CYS A 158 16.08 21.59 -12.25
C CYS A 158 15.09 22.71 -12.62
N SER A 159 13.79 22.40 -12.69
CA SER A 159 12.73 23.36 -13.07
C SER A 159 12.08 24.03 -11.85
N ASP A 160 11.11 24.90 -12.11
CA ASP A 160 10.26 25.53 -11.09
C ASP A 160 9.01 24.69 -10.76
N ILE A 161 8.92 23.44 -11.21
CA ILE A 161 7.82 22.52 -10.88
C ILE A 161 7.90 22.09 -9.40
N ILE A 162 6.74 21.89 -8.77
CA ILE A 162 6.65 21.43 -7.38
C ILE A 162 7.46 20.14 -7.16
N PRO A 163 8.33 20.09 -6.14
CA PRO A 163 9.09 18.90 -5.82
C PRO A 163 8.20 17.82 -5.19
N ARG A 164 8.76 16.62 -5.01
CA ARG A 164 8.07 15.51 -4.33
C ARG A 164 8.02 15.65 -2.80
N TRP A 165 8.83 16.55 -2.21
CA TRP A 165 8.95 16.77 -0.77
C TRP A 165 8.11 17.96 -0.31
#